data_AF-A0A373RTN9-F1
#
_entry.id   AF-A0A373RTN9-F1
#
_cell.length_a   1.000
_cell.length_b   1.000
_cell.length_c   1.000
_cell.angle_alpha   90.00
_cell.angle_beta   90.00
_cell.angle_gamma   90.00
#
_symmetry.space_group_name_H-M   'P 1'
#
loop_
_entity.id
_entity.type
_entity.pdbx_description
1 polymer ?
#
loop_
_entity_poly.entity_id
_entity_poly.type
_entity_poly.pdbx_seq_one_letter_code
_entity_poly.pdbx_strand_id
1 'polypeptide(L)'
;MKGKGSLSYNRREFVAENVDNERSYRNIVYRDENLREVYHELFDDAVERYNEKQKRKDRRIDDYYEKIRIGRQEKLFHEVVMQIGNKDDMGAMTENGLLAEKILDEYMQEFEKRNPTLRVFGAYLHMDEATPHLHIDFVPYVFGWKGRGMDTKVSLKQALAVLGFQGGSKSKTEQDQWIDSEKKQLAATMARHGIEWEKKNTHEEHLSVLDFKKKERAKEVAELEAKCADCQDELGQLETQIALAGTEREQMEADTQKVKEEVQKAEQKLLKQQKRLENWLLQCRD
;
A
#
# COMPACT_ATOMS: atom_id res chain seq x y z
N MET A 1 -0.18 -7.63 -9.49
CA MET A 1 1.27 -7.75 -9.21
C MET A 1 1.65 -9.22 -9.08
N LYS A 2 2.92 -9.58 -9.24
CA LYS A 2 3.37 -10.96 -9.00
C LYS A 2 3.53 -11.16 -7.49
N GLY A 3 2.83 -12.14 -6.95
CA GLY A 3 2.97 -12.49 -5.54
C GLY A 3 4.16 -13.42 -5.29
N LYS A 4 4.65 -13.46 -4.03
CA LYS A 4 5.68 -14.44 -3.64
C LYS A 4 5.09 -15.85 -3.45
N GLY A 5 3.76 -15.96 -3.29
CA GLY A 5 3.01 -17.20 -3.09
C GLY A 5 3.19 -17.75 -1.68
N SER A 6 2.18 -17.62 -0.82
CA SER A 6 2.17 -18.26 0.50
C SER A 6 0.81 -18.90 0.78
N LEU A 7 0.68 -20.17 0.45
CA LEU A 7 -0.60 -20.90 0.56
C LEU A 7 -1.19 -20.85 1.97
N SER A 8 -0.37 -21.00 3.01
CA SER A 8 -0.82 -20.93 4.40
C SER A 8 -1.33 -19.53 4.80
N TYR A 9 -0.79 -18.47 4.20
CA TYR A 9 -1.26 -17.10 4.42
C TYR A 9 -2.61 -16.87 3.72
N ASN A 10 -2.71 -17.29 2.47
CA ASN A 10 -3.92 -17.16 1.65
C ASN A 10 -5.09 -17.95 2.25
N ARG A 11 -4.81 -19.12 2.84
CA ARG A 11 -5.78 -19.97 3.54
C ARG A 11 -6.12 -19.54 4.97
N ARG A 12 -5.45 -18.49 5.48
CA ARG A 12 -5.55 -18.07 6.89
C ARG A 12 -5.26 -19.21 7.88
N GLU A 13 -4.32 -20.10 7.55
CA GLU A 13 -3.83 -21.16 8.47
C GLU A 13 -3.09 -20.57 9.68
N PHE A 14 -2.64 -19.32 9.57
CA PHE A 14 -2.16 -18.50 10.67
C PHE A 14 -2.67 -17.06 10.52
N VAL A 15 -2.78 -16.34 11.64
CA VAL A 15 -3.18 -14.93 11.66
C VAL A 15 -1.93 -14.06 11.66
N ALA A 16 -1.73 -13.29 10.59
CA ALA A 16 -0.66 -12.31 10.50
C ALA A 16 -1.04 -10.99 11.19
N GLU A 17 -0.04 -10.18 11.57
CA GLU A 17 -0.25 -8.90 12.28
C GLU A 17 -1.15 -7.90 11.50
N ASN A 18 -1.13 -7.97 10.16
CA ASN A 18 -1.92 -7.11 9.29
C ASN A 18 -3.34 -7.64 9.00
N VAL A 19 -3.72 -8.78 9.58
CA VAL A 19 -5.04 -9.40 9.41
C VAL A 19 -5.91 -9.06 10.61
N ASP A 20 -7.09 -8.49 10.33
CA ASP A 20 -8.13 -8.26 11.31
C ASP A 20 -9.09 -9.45 11.34
N ASN A 21 -8.91 -10.33 12.32
CA ASN A 21 -9.63 -11.59 12.40
C ASN A 21 -11.15 -11.42 12.53
N GLU A 22 -11.62 -10.29 13.07
CA GLU A 22 -13.05 -10.01 13.17
C GLU A 22 -13.69 -9.79 11.80
N ARG A 23 -12.88 -9.53 10.76
CA ARG A 23 -13.33 -9.32 9.38
C ARG A 23 -13.12 -10.51 8.46
N SER A 24 -12.42 -11.56 8.91
CA SER A 24 -12.13 -12.76 8.11
C SER A 24 -13.38 -13.44 7.52
N TYR A 25 -14.54 -13.29 8.19
CA TYR A 25 -15.82 -13.81 7.67
C TYR A 25 -16.28 -13.15 6.36
N ARG A 26 -15.71 -12.00 6.01
CA ARG A 26 -15.98 -11.27 4.75
C ARG A 26 -15.09 -11.73 3.59
N ASN A 27 -14.10 -12.59 3.85
CA ASN A 27 -13.27 -13.12 2.79
C ASN A 27 -14.08 -14.06 1.89
N ILE A 28 -13.74 -14.10 0.60
CA ILE A 28 -14.36 -15.03 -0.36
C ILE A 28 -13.30 -16.03 -0.82
N VAL A 29 -13.62 -17.31 -0.69
CA VAL A 29 -12.81 -18.42 -1.22
C VAL A 29 -13.47 -18.94 -2.49
N TYR A 30 -12.88 -18.67 -3.65
CA TYR A 30 -13.39 -19.15 -4.94
C TYR A 30 -12.93 -20.59 -5.22
N ARG A 31 -11.71 -20.92 -4.79
CA ARG A 31 -11.14 -22.26 -4.91
C ARG A 31 -10.07 -22.49 -3.86
N ASP A 32 -10.06 -23.68 -3.30
CA ASP A 32 -9.02 -24.16 -2.39
C ASP A 32 -8.79 -25.67 -2.60
N GLU A 33 -7.87 -26.01 -3.50
CA GLU A 33 -7.53 -27.38 -3.86
C GLU A 33 -6.12 -27.75 -3.39
N ASN A 34 -5.88 -29.04 -3.18
CA ASN A 34 -4.55 -29.53 -2.86
C ASN A 34 -3.65 -29.49 -4.10
N LEU A 35 -2.56 -28.73 -4.03
CA LEU A 35 -1.63 -28.58 -5.16
C LEU A 35 -1.06 -29.92 -5.66
N ARG A 36 -0.80 -30.88 -4.78
CA ARG A 36 -0.29 -32.20 -5.17
C ARG A 36 -1.32 -32.98 -5.98
N GLU A 37 -2.59 -32.93 -5.58
CA GLU A 37 -3.70 -33.57 -6.31
C GLU A 37 -3.89 -32.93 -7.70
N VAL A 38 -3.80 -31.61 -7.79
CA VAL A 38 -3.83 -30.90 -9.08
C VAL A 38 -2.69 -31.33 -10.00
N TYR A 39 -1.51 -31.62 -9.46
CA TYR A 39 -0.40 -32.17 -10.24
C TYR A 39 -0.70 -33.58 -10.77
N HIS A 40 -1.32 -34.43 -9.96
CA HIS A 40 -1.73 -35.76 -10.38
C HIS A 40 -2.80 -35.69 -11.48
N GLU A 41 -3.80 -34.83 -11.32
CA GLU A 41 -4.85 -34.55 -12.32
C GLU A 41 -4.25 -34.10 -13.66
N LEU A 42 -3.30 -33.16 -13.64
CA LEU A 42 -2.76 -32.56 -14.86
C LEU A 42 -1.73 -33.42 -15.59
N PHE A 43 -0.94 -34.22 -14.86
CA PHE A 43 0.32 -34.74 -15.40
C PHE A 43 0.50 -36.26 -15.35
N ASP A 44 -0.26 -37.01 -14.56
CA ASP A 44 0.00 -38.46 -14.39
C ASP A 44 -0.14 -39.23 -15.70
N ASP A 45 -1.18 -38.97 -16.49
CA ASP A 45 -1.34 -39.57 -17.81
C ASP A 45 -0.17 -39.24 -18.76
N ALA A 46 0.37 -38.02 -18.64
CA ALA A 46 1.53 -37.61 -19.43
C ALA A 46 2.84 -38.26 -18.96
N VAL A 47 2.96 -38.52 -17.64
CA VAL A 47 4.07 -39.27 -17.05
C VAL A 47 4.05 -40.71 -17.56
N GLU A 48 2.88 -41.35 -17.57
CA GLU A 48 2.71 -42.72 -18.07
C GLU A 48 3.16 -42.81 -19.54
N ARG A 49 2.56 -42.00 -20.43
CA ARG A 49 2.93 -41.96 -21.86
C ARG A 49 4.41 -41.65 -22.10
N TYR A 50 5.02 -40.84 -21.25
CA TYR A 50 6.45 -40.52 -21.35
C TYR A 50 7.32 -41.70 -20.91
N ASN A 51 6.98 -42.35 -19.80
CA ASN A 51 7.71 -43.46 -19.19
C ASN A 51 7.68 -44.73 -20.03
N GLU A 52 6.58 -45.03 -20.72
CA GLU A 52 6.47 -46.15 -21.67
C GLU A 52 7.54 -46.10 -22.77
N LYS A 53 7.94 -44.90 -23.17
CA LYS A 53 8.95 -44.66 -24.22
C LYS A 53 10.38 -44.72 -23.67
N GLN A 54 10.58 -44.77 -22.34
CA GLN A 54 11.91 -44.73 -21.73
C GLN A 54 12.52 -46.13 -21.58
N LYS A 55 13.63 -46.37 -22.29
CA LYS A 55 14.45 -47.59 -22.11
C LYS A 55 15.35 -47.54 -20.88
N ARG A 56 15.68 -46.34 -20.40
CA ARG A 56 16.63 -46.09 -19.31
C ARG A 56 15.87 -45.79 -18.02
N LYS A 57 16.13 -46.55 -16.95
CA LYS A 57 15.47 -46.40 -15.65
C LYS A 57 15.67 -45.00 -15.05
N ASP A 58 16.87 -44.44 -15.16
CA ASP A 58 17.21 -43.11 -14.62
C ASP A 58 16.50 -41.94 -15.34
N ARG A 59 15.86 -42.19 -16.49
CA ARG A 59 15.08 -41.19 -17.22
C ARG A 59 13.59 -41.23 -16.92
N ARG A 60 13.11 -42.27 -16.24
CA ARG A 60 11.70 -42.39 -15.84
C ARG A 60 11.40 -41.36 -14.76
N ILE A 61 10.13 -40.97 -14.71
CA ILE A 61 9.61 -40.02 -13.73
C ILE A 61 8.68 -40.81 -12.83
N ASP A 62 9.03 -40.93 -11.55
CA ASP A 62 8.19 -41.64 -10.58
C ASP A 62 7.09 -40.72 -10.06
N ASP A 63 7.43 -39.48 -9.72
CA ASP A 63 6.51 -38.45 -9.24
C ASP A 63 6.89 -37.10 -9.87
N TYR A 64 5.98 -36.54 -10.68
CA TYR A 64 6.24 -35.29 -11.39
C TYR A 64 6.19 -34.06 -10.48
N TYR A 65 5.33 -34.07 -9.45
CA TYR A 65 5.29 -33.01 -8.44
C TYR A 65 6.64 -32.93 -7.73
N GLU A 66 7.16 -34.05 -7.24
CA GLU A 66 8.48 -34.09 -6.58
C GLU A 66 9.59 -33.68 -7.53
N LYS A 67 9.52 -34.10 -8.79
CA LYS A 67 10.49 -33.69 -9.82
C LYS A 67 10.53 -32.18 -10.02
N ILE A 68 9.39 -31.50 -10.04
CA ILE A 68 9.35 -30.03 -10.14
C ILE A 68 9.82 -29.40 -8.83
N ARG A 69 9.40 -29.92 -7.67
CA ARG A 69 9.77 -29.40 -6.34
C ARG A 69 11.28 -29.38 -6.10
N ILE A 70 12.00 -30.44 -6.48
CA ILE A 70 13.47 -30.52 -6.35
C ILE A 70 14.21 -29.84 -7.51
N GLY A 71 13.50 -29.60 -8.61
CA GLY A 71 14.01 -28.94 -9.79
C GLY A 71 14.27 -27.45 -9.56
N ARG A 72 15.11 -26.85 -10.43
CA ARG A 72 15.39 -25.42 -10.44
C ARG A 72 14.88 -24.69 -11.68
N GLN A 73 14.32 -25.42 -12.63
CA GLN A 73 13.91 -24.90 -13.93
C GLN A 73 12.54 -24.21 -13.89
N GLU A 74 11.59 -24.83 -13.21
CA GLU A 74 10.19 -24.37 -13.13
C GLU A 74 9.78 -24.29 -11.67
N LYS A 75 8.76 -23.47 -11.37
CA LYS A 75 8.14 -23.39 -10.04
C LYS A 75 6.96 -24.35 -9.96
N LEU A 76 6.61 -24.78 -8.75
CA LEU A 76 5.40 -25.57 -8.52
C LEU A 76 4.12 -24.80 -8.88
N PHE A 77 4.11 -23.50 -8.58
CA PHE A 77 3.00 -22.62 -8.90
C PHE A 77 3.46 -21.17 -9.01
N HIS A 78 2.54 -20.33 -9.47
CA HIS A 78 2.70 -18.89 -9.56
C HIS A 78 1.49 -18.20 -8.92
N GLU A 79 1.74 -17.06 -8.29
CA GLU A 79 0.71 -16.21 -7.66
C GLU A 79 0.63 -14.88 -8.41
N VAL A 80 -0.60 -14.44 -8.68
CA VAL A 80 -0.90 -13.05 -9.03
C VAL A 80 -1.82 -12.44 -7.98
N VAL A 81 -1.49 -11.24 -7.53
CA VAL A 81 -2.31 -10.46 -6.60
C VAL A 81 -2.93 -9.28 -7.35
N MET A 82 -4.25 -9.16 -7.31
CA MET A 82 -5.00 -8.07 -7.94
C MET A 82 -5.60 -7.19 -6.84
N GLN A 83 -5.35 -5.88 -6.92
CA GLN A 83 -5.82 -4.89 -5.97
C GLN A 83 -6.23 -3.63 -6.76
N ILE A 84 -7.23 -2.93 -6.25
CA ILE A 84 -7.67 -1.63 -6.75
C ILE A 84 -7.31 -0.59 -5.68
N GLY A 85 -6.65 0.48 -6.08
CA GLY A 85 -6.24 1.55 -5.16
C GLY A 85 -5.28 1.10 -4.04
N ASN A 86 -5.33 1.82 -2.94
CA ASN A 86 -4.59 1.63 -1.69
C ASN A 86 -5.55 1.78 -0.48
N LYS A 87 -5.01 1.95 0.73
CA LYS A 87 -5.81 2.03 1.96
C LYS A 87 -6.61 3.33 2.08
N ASP A 88 -6.16 4.39 1.41
CA ASP A 88 -6.69 5.74 1.56
C ASP A 88 -7.88 5.98 0.61
N ASP A 89 -7.88 5.36 -0.57
CA ASP A 89 -8.97 5.48 -1.57
C ASP A 89 -9.94 4.27 -1.57
N MET A 90 -9.44 3.05 -1.29
CA MET A 90 -10.16 1.78 -1.42
C MET A 90 -10.07 0.95 -0.13
N GLY A 91 -9.95 1.59 1.04
CA GLY A 91 -9.84 0.89 2.33
C GLY A 91 -11.01 -0.08 2.56
N ALA A 92 -10.73 -1.27 3.11
CA ALA A 92 -11.69 -2.38 3.22
C ALA A 92 -12.96 -2.10 4.05
N MET A 93 -12.94 -1.03 4.85
CA MET A 93 -14.06 -0.56 5.68
C MET A 93 -14.81 0.64 5.09
N THR A 94 -14.48 1.03 3.86
CA THR A 94 -15.11 2.15 3.15
C THR A 94 -16.11 1.65 2.10
N GLU A 95 -16.99 2.53 1.62
CA GLU A 95 -17.88 2.24 0.50
C GLU A 95 -17.10 1.86 -0.78
N ASN A 96 -15.98 2.55 -1.03
CA ASN A 96 -15.07 2.23 -2.13
C ASN A 96 -14.42 0.85 -1.96
N GLY A 97 -14.14 0.43 -0.73
CA GLY A 97 -13.68 -0.93 -0.45
C GLY A 97 -14.71 -2.00 -0.79
N LEU A 98 -15.99 -1.77 -0.49
CA LEU A 98 -17.10 -2.65 -0.92
C LEU A 98 -17.26 -2.67 -2.44
N LEU A 99 -17.03 -1.53 -3.10
CA LEU A 99 -17.03 -1.46 -4.56
C LEU A 99 -15.85 -2.25 -5.16
N ALA A 100 -14.66 -2.14 -4.56
CA ALA A 100 -13.49 -2.92 -4.96
C ALA A 100 -13.71 -4.42 -4.79
N GLU A 101 -14.35 -4.86 -3.70
CA GLU A 101 -14.77 -6.25 -3.48
C GLU A 101 -15.59 -6.77 -4.67
N LYS A 102 -16.65 -6.04 -5.05
CA LYS A 102 -17.53 -6.40 -6.16
C LYS A 102 -16.80 -6.47 -7.50
N ILE A 103 -15.93 -5.50 -7.78
CA ILE A 103 -15.15 -5.47 -9.03
C ILE A 103 -14.18 -6.64 -9.10
N LEU A 104 -13.51 -6.97 -7.98
CA LEU A 104 -12.57 -8.09 -7.91
C LEU A 104 -13.28 -9.46 -8.05
N ASP A 105 -14.46 -9.61 -7.46
CA ASP A 105 -15.31 -10.79 -7.67
C ASP A 105 -15.68 -10.95 -9.15
N GLU A 106 -16.25 -9.91 -9.78
CA GLU A 106 -16.59 -9.94 -11.21
C GLU A 106 -15.38 -10.26 -12.10
N TYR A 107 -14.21 -9.71 -11.78
CA TYR A 107 -12.98 -10.00 -12.50
C TYR A 107 -12.57 -11.47 -12.39
N MET A 108 -12.72 -12.08 -11.21
CA MET A 108 -12.34 -13.46 -10.93
C MET A 108 -13.22 -14.48 -11.66
N GLN A 109 -14.53 -14.23 -11.76
CA GLN A 109 -15.49 -15.13 -12.44
C GLN A 109 -15.11 -15.43 -13.90
N GLU A 110 -14.44 -14.49 -14.56
CA GLU A 110 -14.02 -14.63 -15.96
C GLU A 110 -12.53 -14.97 -16.11
N PHE A 111 -11.76 -15.07 -15.01
CA PHE A 111 -10.30 -15.23 -15.06
C PHE A 111 -9.86 -16.52 -15.76
N GLU A 112 -10.44 -17.67 -15.39
CA GLU A 112 -10.05 -18.96 -15.98
C GLU A 112 -10.44 -19.08 -17.45
N LYS A 113 -11.55 -18.45 -17.86
CA LYS A 113 -11.98 -18.41 -19.26
C LYS A 113 -10.97 -17.66 -20.14
N ARG A 114 -10.37 -16.59 -19.62
CA ARG A 114 -9.30 -15.85 -20.31
C ARG A 114 -7.96 -16.58 -20.26
N ASN A 115 -7.75 -17.44 -19.26
CA ASN A 115 -6.47 -18.07 -18.96
C ASN A 115 -6.55 -19.61 -18.93
N PRO A 116 -7.00 -20.29 -20.00
CA PRO A 116 -7.25 -21.74 -19.99
C PRO A 116 -6.00 -22.61 -19.73
N THR A 117 -4.79 -22.07 -19.93
CA THR A 117 -3.52 -22.78 -19.67
C THR A 117 -2.97 -22.54 -18.26
N LEU A 118 -3.68 -21.77 -17.44
CA LEU A 118 -3.31 -21.47 -16.06
C LEU A 118 -4.34 -22.16 -15.15
N ARG A 119 -4.05 -23.38 -14.70
CA ARG A 119 -4.96 -24.13 -13.83
C ARG A 119 -4.95 -23.49 -12.44
N VAL A 120 -5.99 -22.72 -12.11
CA VAL A 120 -6.13 -22.10 -10.79
C VAL A 120 -6.46 -23.18 -9.78
N PHE A 121 -5.75 -23.24 -8.66
CA PHE A 121 -6.04 -24.18 -7.57
C PHE A 121 -6.31 -23.45 -6.24
N GLY A 122 -5.89 -22.18 -6.14
CA GLY A 122 -6.20 -21.31 -5.01
C GLY A 122 -6.68 -19.96 -5.51
N ALA A 123 -7.80 -19.46 -4.99
CA ALA A 123 -8.27 -18.11 -5.29
C ALA A 123 -9.03 -17.53 -4.09
N TYR A 124 -8.54 -16.41 -3.57
CA TYR A 124 -8.95 -15.84 -2.28
C TYR A 124 -9.05 -14.32 -2.37
N LEU A 125 -10.24 -13.77 -2.13
CA LEU A 125 -10.45 -12.33 -1.95
C LEU A 125 -10.42 -12.00 -0.46
N HIS A 126 -9.43 -11.19 -0.07
CA HIS A 126 -9.21 -10.77 1.31
C HIS A 126 -9.82 -9.40 1.58
N MET A 127 -10.74 -9.36 2.54
CA MET A 127 -11.46 -8.18 3.04
C MET A 127 -11.09 -7.84 4.49
N ASP A 128 -10.20 -8.63 5.08
CA ASP A 128 -9.73 -8.59 6.47
C ASP A 128 -8.40 -7.83 6.64
N GLU A 129 -7.85 -7.28 5.56
CA GLU A 129 -6.64 -6.46 5.60
C GLU A 129 -6.96 -4.97 5.35
N ALA A 130 -5.95 -4.14 5.06
CA ALA A 130 -6.13 -2.70 4.86
C ALA A 130 -6.91 -2.36 3.58
N THR A 131 -6.60 -3.04 2.48
CA THR A 131 -7.22 -2.84 1.16
C THR A 131 -7.70 -4.18 0.62
N PRO A 132 -8.91 -4.28 0.03
CA PRO A 132 -9.39 -5.46 -0.66
C PRO A 132 -8.42 -5.92 -1.74
N HIS A 133 -8.03 -7.19 -1.72
CA HIS A 133 -7.14 -7.74 -2.74
C HIS A 133 -7.38 -9.23 -2.95
N LEU A 134 -7.17 -9.66 -4.19
CA LEU A 134 -7.43 -11.00 -4.68
C LEU A 134 -6.12 -11.72 -4.96
N HIS A 135 -5.88 -12.83 -4.26
CA HIS A 135 -4.82 -13.78 -4.56
C HIS A 135 -5.32 -14.85 -5.53
N ILE A 136 -4.57 -15.12 -6.59
CA ILE A 136 -4.85 -16.21 -7.54
C ILE A 136 -3.58 -17.03 -7.72
N ASP A 137 -3.62 -18.26 -7.22
CA ASP A 137 -2.57 -19.27 -7.29
C ASP A 137 -2.88 -20.30 -8.38
N PHE A 138 -1.95 -20.47 -9.32
CA PHE A 138 -2.15 -21.33 -10.49
C PHE A 138 -0.91 -22.12 -10.89
N VAL A 139 -1.14 -23.28 -11.52
CA VAL A 139 -0.12 -24.09 -12.19
C VAL A 139 -0.17 -23.81 -13.70
N PRO A 140 0.87 -23.21 -14.29
CA PRO A 140 0.93 -23.03 -15.72
C PRO A 140 1.34 -24.32 -16.41
N TYR A 141 0.58 -24.76 -17.40
CA TYR A 141 0.87 -25.98 -18.13
C TYR A 141 0.70 -25.78 -19.64
N VAL A 142 1.40 -26.62 -20.40
CA VAL A 142 1.23 -26.75 -21.85
C VAL A 142 0.87 -28.19 -22.17
N PHE A 143 -0.16 -28.37 -22.99
CA PHE A 143 -0.60 -29.66 -23.51
C PHE A 143 -0.12 -29.86 -24.95
N GLY A 144 0.16 -31.11 -25.34
CA GLY A 144 0.53 -31.46 -26.72
C GLY A 144 1.93 -30.99 -27.17
N TRP A 145 2.84 -30.72 -26.23
CA TRP A 145 4.23 -30.32 -26.48
C TRP A 145 4.95 -31.33 -27.38
N LYS A 146 5.58 -30.82 -28.46
CA LYS A 146 6.27 -31.64 -29.47
C LYS A 146 7.79 -31.72 -29.28
N GLY A 147 8.35 -30.94 -28.36
CA GLY A 147 9.79 -30.96 -28.08
C GLY A 147 10.21 -32.14 -27.19
N ARG A 148 11.43 -32.08 -26.65
CA ARG A 148 11.94 -33.10 -25.71
C ARG A 148 11.15 -33.06 -24.40
N GLY A 149 10.94 -34.24 -23.81
CA GLY A 149 10.28 -34.43 -22.52
C GLY A 149 8.86 -34.98 -22.63
N MET A 150 8.05 -34.73 -21.60
CA MET A 150 6.62 -35.06 -21.57
C MET A 150 5.84 -34.19 -22.57
N ASP A 151 4.74 -34.72 -23.08
CA ASP A 151 3.82 -34.00 -23.98
C ASP A 151 2.93 -32.99 -23.23
N THR A 152 2.72 -33.19 -21.94
CA THR A 152 2.09 -32.23 -21.03
C THR A 152 3.09 -31.90 -19.93
N LYS A 153 3.37 -30.61 -19.70
CA LYS A 153 4.40 -30.21 -18.74
C LYS A 153 4.15 -28.83 -18.16
N VAL A 154 4.74 -28.58 -16.99
CA VAL A 154 4.82 -27.24 -16.41
C VAL A 154 5.72 -26.37 -17.28
N SER A 155 5.20 -25.20 -17.68
CA SER A 155 6.02 -24.12 -18.24
C SER A 155 5.21 -22.85 -18.34
N LEU A 156 5.55 -21.83 -17.54
CA LEU A 156 4.89 -20.52 -17.62
C LEU A 156 5.06 -19.90 -19.01
N LYS A 157 6.28 -19.95 -19.55
CA LYS A 157 6.59 -19.37 -20.86
C LYS A 157 5.71 -19.97 -21.96
N GLN A 158 5.59 -21.30 -22.00
CA GLN A 158 4.80 -21.96 -23.05
C GLN A 158 3.29 -21.79 -22.82
N ALA A 159 2.83 -21.84 -21.57
CA ALA A 159 1.43 -21.56 -21.23
C ALA A 159 1.01 -20.17 -21.74
N LEU A 160 1.80 -19.14 -21.45
CA LEU A 160 1.51 -17.78 -21.92
C LEU A 160 1.64 -17.63 -23.44
N ALA A 161 2.56 -18.35 -24.08
CA ALA A 161 2.68 -18.35 -25.53
C ALA A 161 1.42 -18.91 -26.23
N VAL A 162 0.77 -19.92 -25.65
CA VAL A 162 -0.51 -20.46 -26.15
C VAL A 162 -1.63 -19.42 -26.05
N LEU A 163 -1.58 -18.54 -25.05
CA LEU A 163 -2.51 -17.40 -24.92
C LEU A 163 -2.18 -16.23 -25.86
N GLY A 164 -1.14 -16.35 -26.70
CA GLY A 164 -0.75 -15.33 -27.67
C GLY A 164 0.29 -14.32 -27.16
N PHE A 165 0.82 -14.49 -25.95
CA PHE A 165 1.88 -13.62 -25.44
C PHE A 165 3.24 -14.12 -25.92
N GLN A 166 3.90 -13.35 -26.79
CA GLN A 166 5.20 -13.70 -27.35
C GLN A 166 6.27 -12.74 -26.82
N GLY A 167 7.28 -13.27 -26.14
CA GLY A 167 8.38 -12.47 -25.60
C GLY A 167 9.19 -11.85 -26.73
N GLY A 168 9.32 -10.52 -26.74
CA GLY A 168 10.04 -9.80 -27.79
C GLY A 168 11.45 -9.37 -27.39
N SER A 169 11.61 -8.81 -26.19
CA SER A 169 12.88 -8.28 -25.67
C SER A 169 13.05 -8.64 -24.19
N LYS A 170 14.27 -8.46 -23.64
CA LYS A 170 14.56 -8.67 -22.21
C LYS A 170 13.65 -7.88 -21.25
N SER A 171 13.03 -6.80 -21.71
CA SER A 171 12.15 -5.91 -20.93
C SER A 171 10.65 -6.06 -21.24
N LYS A 172 10.27 -6.99 -22.13
CA LYS A 172 8.87 -7.29 -22.48
C LYS A 172 8.69 -8.81 -22.58
N THR A 173 8.84 -9.48 -21.44
CA THR A 173 8.63 -10.92 -21.36
C THR A 173 7.17 -11.28 -21.62
N GLU A 174 6.89 -12.55 -21.91
CA GLU A 174 5.52 -13.08 -22.01
C GLU A 174 4.73 -12.77 -20.73
N GLN A 175 5.40 -12.87 -19.58
CA GLN A 175 4.81 -12.59 -18.28
C GLN A 175 4.43 -11.11 -18.12
N ASP A 176 5.28 -10.18 -18.57
CA ASP A 176 4.98 -8.73 -18.47
C ASP A 176 3.78 -8.35 -19.33
N GLN A 177 3.72 -8.89 -20.55
CA GLN A 177 2.60 -8.66 -21.48
C GLN A 177 1.30 -9.23 -20.95
N TRP A 178 1.35 -10.43 -20.38
CA TRP A 178 0.19 -11.05 -19.74
C TRP A 178 -0.30 -10.26 -18.52
N ILE A 179 0.60 -9.81 -17.64
CA ILE A 179 0.24 -8.98 -16.48
C ILE A 179 -0.40 -7.66 -16.94
N ASP A 180 0.14 -7.02 -17.98
CA ASP A 180 -0.44 -5.79 -18.54
C ASP A 180 -1.84 -6.05 -19.16
N SER A 181 -2.02 -7.19 -19.82
CA SER A 181 -3.34 -7.63 -20.30
C SER A 181 -4.32 -7.80 -19.16
N GLU A 182 -3.97 -8.52 -18.08
CA GLU A 182 -4.87 -8.70 -16.93
C GLU A 182 -5.15 -7.37 -16.19
N LYS A 183 -4.20 -6.44 -16.13
CA LYS A 183 -4.47 -5.06 -15.64
C LYS A 183 -5.51 -4.35 -16.50
N LYS A 184 -5.44 -4.48 -17.82
CA LYS A 184 -6.44 -3.91 -18.75
C LYS A 184 -7.80 -4.57 -18.59
N GLN A 185 -7.85 -5.88 -18.35
CA GLN A 185 -9.10 -6.59 -18.06
C GLN A 185 -9.72 -6.11 -16.75
N LEU A 186 -8.93 -5.97 -15.68
CA LEU A 186 -9.41 -5.39 -14.43
C LEU A 186 -9.89 -3.94 -14.63
N ALA A 187 -9.14 -3.12 -15.37
CA ALA A 187 -9.54 -1.75 -15.68
C ALA A 187 -10.85 -1.69 -16.50
N ALA A 188 -11.08 -2.64 -17.41
CA ALA A 188 -12.34 -2.74 -18.14
C ALA A 188 -13.51 -3.10 -17.21
N THR A 189 -13.30 -4.01 -16.25
CA THR A 189 -14.28 -4.31 -15.19
C THR A 189 -14.55 -3.06 -14.35
N MET A 190 -13.50 -2.37 -13.89
CA MET A 190 -13.59 -1.12 -13.12
C MET A 190 -14.41 -0.04 -13.85
N ALA A 191 -14.20 0.13 -15.16
CA ALA A 191 -14.90 1.13 -15.96
C ALA A 191 -16.42 0.89 -16.01
N ARG A 192 -16.89 -0.38 -15.95
CA ARG A 192 -18.33 -0.68 -15.86
C ARG A 192 -18.97 -0.21 -14.56
N HIS A 193 -18.16 0.02 -13.52
CA HIS A 193 -18.57 0.55 -12.23
C HIS A 193 -18.18 2.04 -12.05
N GLY A 194 -17.80 2.72 -13.13
CA GLY A 194 -17.49 4.15 -13.10
C GLY A 194 -16.12 4.50 -12.49
N ILE A 195 -15.21 3.54 -12.34
CA ILE A 195 -13.85 3.79 -11.85
C ILE A 195 -12.87 3.79 -13.02
N GLU A 196 -12.09 4.87 -13.13
CA GLU A 196 -11.03 4.99 -14.13
C GLU A 196 -9.69 4.48 -13.59
N TRP A 197 -8.91 3.85 -14.46
CA TRP A 197 -7.57 3.39 -14.11
C TRP A 197 -6.54 4.53 -14.21
N GLU A 198 -6.10 5.05 -13.07
CA GLU A 198 -5.00 6.00 -12.98
C GLU A 198 -3.65 5.32 -13.30
N LYS A 199 -3.06 5.66 -14.45
CA LYS A 199 -1.73 5.16 -14.85
C LYS A 199 -0.65 6.06 -14.29
N LYS A 200 -0.11 5.69 -13.12
CA LYS A 200 0.99 6.42 -12.46
C LYS A 200 2.30 6.44 -13.26
N ASN A 201 2.44 5.63 -14.32
CA ASN A 201 3.63 5.54 -15.18
C ASN A 201 4.97 5.41 -14.42
N THR A 202 4.92 4.87 -13.21
CA THR A 202 6.09 4.63 -12.38
C THR A 202 6.61 3.22 -12.61
N HIS A 203 7.94 3.09 -12.72
CA HIS A 203 8.61 1.80 -12.69
C HIS A 203 9.27 1.63 -11.32
N GLU A 204 8.45 1.33 -10.31
CA GLU A 204 8.97 1.02 -8.98
C GLU A 204 9.37 -0.44 -8.88
N GLU A 205 10.47 -0.70 -8.16
CA GLU A 205 10.85 -2.06 -7.81
C GLU A 205 9.78 -2.71 -6.93
N HIS A 206 9.55 -4.00 -7.15
CA HIS A 206 8.63 -4.76 -6.33
C HIS A 206 9.24 -5.01 -4.95
N LEU A 207 8.76 -4.26 -3.94
CA LEU A 207 9.15 -4.43 -2.54
C LEU A 207 8.36 -5.56 -1.86
N SER A 208 8.93 -6.16 -0.82
CA SER A 208 8.14 -6.99 0.10
C SER A 208 7.20 -6.10 0.92
N VAL A 209 6.12 -6.67 1.48
CA VAL A 209 5.20 -5.92 2.36
C VAL A 209 5.95 -5.23 3.50
N LEU A 210 6.93 -5.91 4.09
CA LEU A 210 7.74 -5.38 5.18
C LEU A 210 8.66 -4.23 4.72
N ASP A 211 9.31 -4.37 3.56
CA ASP A 211 10.17 -3.32 3.02
C ASP A 211 9.36 -2.10 2.57
N PHE A 212 8.17 -2.33 2.02
CA PHE A 212 7.23 -1.26 1.70
C PHE A 212 6.80 -0.50 2.95
N LYS A 213 6.37 -1.20 4.02
CA LYS A 213 6.02 -0.57 5.31
C LYS A 213 7.18 0.25 5.90
N LYS A 214 8.42 -0.22 5.78
CA LYS A 214 9.62 0.52 6.22
C LYS A 214 9.82 1.80 5.41
N LYS A 215 9.72 1.72 4.07
CA LYS A 215 9.84 2.88 3.17
C LYS A 215 8.80 3.94 3.50
N GLU A 216 7.54 3.54 3.69
CA GLU A 216 6.46 4.49 4.00
C GLU A 216 6.61 5.09 5.41
N ARG A 217 7.02 4.31 6.42
CA ARG A 217 7.30 4.84 7.76
C ARG A 217 8.47 5.84 7.75
N ALA A 218 9.49 5.61 6.93
CA ALA A 218 10.59 6.57 6.79
C ALA A 218 10.14 7.90 6.18
N LYS A 219 9.20 7.89 5.21
CA LYS A 219 8.60 9.11 4.67
C LYS A 219 7.77 9.85 5.71
N GLU A 220 6.93 9.12 6.45
CA GLU A 220 6.09 9.70 7.51
C GLU A 220 6.95 10.37 8.59
N VAL A 221 8.04 9.72 9.02
CA VAL A 221 9.00 10.31 9.96
C VAL A 221 9.61 11.59 9.40
N ALA A 222 10.06 11.59 8.15
CA ALA A 222 10.64 12.78 7.52
C ALA A 222 9.64 13.94 7.41
N GLU A 223 8.37 13.68 7.09
CA GLU A 223 7.32 14.69 7.06
C GLU A 223 7.01 15.26 8.45
N LEU A 224 7.00 14.41 9.48
CA LEU A 224 6.83 14.85 10.87
C LEU A 224 8.03 15.66 11.36
N GLU A 225 9.25 15.25 11.01
CA GLU A 225 10.47 16.00 11.33
C GLU A 225 10.46 17.40 10.69
N ALA A 226 10.02 17.52 9.44
CA ALA A 226 9.86 18.81 8.78
C ALA A 226 8.83 19.71 9.50
N LYS A 227 7.65 19.17 9.84
CA LYS A 227 6.62 19.92 10.61
C LYS A 227 7.11 20.33 12.00
N CYS A 228 7.89 19.48 12.66
CA CYS A 228 8.50 19.82 13.94
C CYS A 228 9.52 20.94 13.80
N ALA A 229 10.34 20.94 12.74
CA ALA A 229 11.28 22.02 12.46
C ALA A 229 10.54 23.35 12.20
N ASP A 230 9.49 23.34 11.37
CA ASP A 230 8.68 24.53 11.10
C ASP A 230 8.06 25.08 12.40
N CYS A 231 7.50 24.20 13.25
CA CYS A 231 6.92 24.58 14.53
C CYS A 231 7.97 25.12 15.53
N GLN A 232 9.19 24.57 15.52
CA GLN A 232 10.30 25.06 16.33
C GLN A 232 10.73 26.47 15.89
N ASP A 233 10.78 26.73 14.58
CA ASP A 233 11.09 28.05 14.04
C ASP A 233 10.01 29.08 14.42
N GLU A 234 8.73 28.72 14.30
CA GLU A 234 7.61 29.57 14.74
C GLU A 234 7.67 29.87 16.25
N LEU A 235 7.96 28.86 17.08
CA LEU A 235 8.15 29.05 18.52
C LEU A 235 9.31 30.01 18.82
N GLY A 236 10.45 29.87 18.14
CA GLY A 236 11.59 30.78 18.31
C GLY A 236 11.28 32.23 17.92
N GLN A 237 10.48 32.43 16.87
CA GLN A 237 10.00 33.76 16.49
C GLN A 237 9.07 34.37 17.55
N LEU A 238 8.13 33.57 18.09
CA LEU A 238 7.24 34.00 19.15
C LEU A 238 8.00 34.33 20.44
N GLU A 239 8.97 33.51 20.82
CA GLU A 239 9.84 33.77 21.98
C GLU A 239 10.60 35.11 21.82
N THR A 240 11.10 35.39 20.62
CA THR A 240 11.76 36.66 20.30
C THR A 240 10.79 37.84 20.42
N GLN A 241 9.57 37.70 19.91
CA GLN A 241 8.54 38.74 20.03
C GLN A 241 8.13 38.99 21.48
N ILE A 242 7.98 37.93 22.27
CA ILE A 242 7.67 38.02 23.71
C ILE A 242 8.79 38.74 24.45
N ALA A 243 10.06 38.42 24.14
CA ALA A 243 11.21 39.10 24.74
C ALA A 243 11.23 40.60 24.41
N LEU A 244 11.02 40.97 23.14
CA LEU A 244 10.94 42.37 22.71
C LEU A 244 9.78 43.10 23.41
N ALA A 245 8.57 42.53 23.38
CA ALA A 245 7.41 43.10 24.06
C ALA A 245 7.64 43.26 25.57
N GLY A 246 8.36 42.32 26.20
CA GLY A 246 8.79 42.42 27.59
C GLY A 246 9.67 43.65 27.85
N THR A 247 10.69 43.87 27.02
CA THR A 247 11.57 45.05 27.13
C THR A 247 10.83 46.37 26.88
N GLU A 248 9.92 46.42 25.91
CA GLU A 248 9.09 47.59 25.65
C GLU A 248 8.17 47.89 26.83
N ARG A 249 7.60 46.85 27.46
CA ARG A 249 6.76 46.99 28.66
C ARG A 249 7.54 47.57 29.83
N GLU A 250 8.75 47.08 30.09
CA GLU A 250 9.62 47.61 31.15
C GLU A 250 9.96 49.09 30.92
N GLN A 251 10.29 49.47 29.68
CA GLN A 251 10.54 50.86 29.32
C GLN A 251 9.30 51.74 29.54
N MET A 252 8.13 51.27 29.12
CA MET A 252 6.87 51.99 29.28
C MET A 252 6.48 52.13 30.77
N GLU A 253 6.73 51.11 31.59
CA GLU A 253 6.54 51.18 33.05
C GLU A 253 7.45 52.24 33.68
N ALA A 254 8.73 52.29 33.28
CA ALA A 254 9.69 53.27 33.77
C ALA A 254 9.29 54.71 33.38
N ASP A 255 8.86 54.93 32.15
CA ASP A 255 8.44 56.26 31.69
C ASP A 255 7.11 56.69 32.33
N THR A 256 6.18 55.76 32.53
CA THR A 256 4.95 56.01 33.31
C THR A 256 5.26 56.44 34.73
N GLN A 257 6.27 55.83 35.37
CA GLN A 257 6.70 56.19 36.72
C GLN A 257 7.28 57.60 36.77
N LYS A 258 8.11 57.99 35.80
CA LYS A 258 8.62 59.37 35.70
C LYS A 258 7.49 60.39 35.55
N VAL A 259 6.53 60.12 34.66
CA VAL A 259 5.37 61.00 34.46
C VAL A 259 4.57 61.15 35.75
N LYS A 260 4.34 60.07 36.51
CA LYS A 260 3.68 60.15 37.83
C LYS A 260 4.42 61.06 38.81
N GLU A 261 5.75 60.98 38.86
CA GLU A 261 6.55 61.85 39.73
C GLU A 261 6.48 63.32 39.31
N GLU A 262 6.47 63.60 38.00
CA GLU A 262 6.32 64.95 37.47
C GLU A 262 4.94 65.53 37.78
N VAL A 263 3.87 64.74 37.62
CA VAL A 263 2.50 65.12 37.97
C VAL A 263 2.41 65.43 39.46
N GLN A 264 2.94 64.58 40.35
CA GLN A 264 2.97 64.86 41.79
C GLN A 264 3.69 66.17 42.13
N LYS A 265 4.84 66.44 41.48
CA LYS A 265 5.57 67.71 41.68
C LYS A 265 4.74 68.91 41.20
N ALA A 266 4.03 68.79 40.10
CA ALA A 266 3.16 69.84 39.56
C ALA A 266 1.96 70.10 40.49
N GLU A 267 1.30 69.05 40.98
CA GLU A 267 0.20 69.14 41.96
C GLU A 267 0.65 69.85 43.25
N GLN A 268 1.81 69.48 43.79
CA GLN A 268 2.36 70.15 44.98
C GLN A 268 2.65 71.63 44.74
N LYS A 269 3.13 72.01 43.55
CA LYS A 269 3.34 73.42 43.18
C LYS A 269 2.01 74.16 43.08
N LEU A 270 1.01 73.57 42.43
CA LEU A 270 -0.32 74.16 42.29
C LEU A 270 -0.96 74.38 43.67
N LEU A 271 -0.88 73.40 44.57
CA LEU A 271 -1.39 73.52 45.93
C LEU A 271 -0.71 74.66 46.71
N LYS A 272 0.61 74.81 46.56
CA LYS A 272 1.35 75.94 47.16
C LYS A 272 0.90 77.29 46.59
N GLN A 273 0.66 77.36 45.28
CA GLN A 273 0.15 78.57 44.63
C GLN A 273 -1.27 78.91 45.08
N GLN A 274 -2.16 77.91 45.16
CA GLN A 274 -3.52 78.08 45.69
C GLN A 274 -3.51 78.62 47.11
N LYS A 275 -2.73 78.01 48.02
CA LYS A 275 -2.58 78.52 49.40
C LYS A 275 -2.05 79.95 49.45
N ARG A 276 -1.11 80.31 48.58
CA ARG A 276 -0.62 81.70 48.47
C ARG A 276 -1.71 82.65 48.02
N LEU A 277 -2.51 82.24 47.03
CA LEU A 277 -3.62 83.04 46.52
C LEU A 277 -4.72 83.23 47.58
N GLU A 278 -5.07 82.16 48.30
CA GLU A 278 -6.03 82.21 49.41
C GLU A 278 -5.56 83.14 50.53
N ASN A 279 -4.29 83.03 50.93
CA ASN A 279 -3.71 83.94 51.93
C ASN A 279 -3.70 85.40 51.47
N TRP A 280 -3.38 85.65 50.19
CA TRP A 280 -3.43 86.99 49.61
C TRP A 280 -4.87 87.55 49.57
N LEU A 281 -5.84 86.73 49.15
CA LEU A 281 -7.26 87.10 49.16
C LEU A 281 -7.80 87.38 50.57
N LEU A 282 -7.30 86.68 51.60
CA LEU A 282 -7.62 86.96 53.00
C LEU A 282 -7.07 88.32 53.45
N GLN A 283 -5.84 88.67 53.05
CA GLN A 283 -5.20 89.96 53.38
C GLN A 283 -5.83 91.16 52.68
N CYS A 284 -6.50 90.97 51.53
CA CYS A 284 -7.21 92.03 50.81
C CYS A 284 -8.67 92.23 51.26
N ARG A 285 -9.12 91.53 52.31
CA ARG A 285 -10.50 91.60 52.84
C ARG A 285 -10.65 92.42 54.13
N ASP A 286 -9.55 92.95 54.68
CA ASP A 286 -9.50 93.99 55.72
C ASP A 286 -9.27 95.38 55.09
#